data_AF-A0A5K3ERM5-F1
#
_entry.id   AF-A0A5K3ERM5-F1
#
_cell.length_a   1.000
_cell.length_b   1.000
_cell.length_c   1.000
_cell.angle_alpha   90.00
_cell.angle_beta   90.00
_cell.angle_gamma   90.00
#
_symmetry.space_group_name_H-M   'P 1'
#
loop_
_entity.id
_entity.type
_entity.pdbx_description
1 polymer ?
#
loop_
_entity_poly.entity_id
_entity_poly.type
_entity_poly.pdbx_seq_one_letter_code
_entity_poly.pdbx_strand_id
1 'polypeptide(L)'
;MNQLLDDIEAFETALHGAVSYQVTGATKVDRSLWRDSLTPPSYEAAVAHVERIRKCVNFTADLTDYIVDPGPGELLNRLFESLNWVQKLCDGNRVLHYDPNLVRSVKRPAFTERAIRTLSECLQPDNKSFWHSLGDAWTTAGMKSDAFSTDYLNSTRAATADRAGFKPEMTIKDYGYYKAVPSKYRCYNPIKHRHT
;
A
#
# COMPACT_ATOMS: atom_id res chain seq x y z
N MET A 1 -3.38 13.69 -5.85
CA MET A 1 -2.84 13.01 -4.65
C MET A 1 -3.96 12.27 -3.91
N ASN A 2 -5.07 12.93 -3.55
CA ASN A 2 -6.19 12.28 -2.86
C ASN A 2 -6.71 11.00 -3.56
N GLN A 3 -7.03 11.07 -4.86
CA GLN A 3 -7.43 9.87 -5.61
C GLN A 3 -6.40 8.72 -5.55
N LEU A 4 -5.11 9.04 -5.47
CA LEU A 4 -4.06 8.02 -5.39
C LEU A 4 -4.07 7.32 -4.03
N LEU A 5 -4.34 8.08 -2.95
CA LEU A 5 -4.50 7.55 -1.61
C LEU A 5 -5.80 6.73 -1.50
N ASP A 6 -6.89 7.21 -2.11
CA ASP A 6 -8.16 6.49 -2.17
C ASP A 6 -8.00 5.13 -2.88
N ASP A 7 -7.26 5.08 -3.99
CA ASP A 7 -6.95 3.85 -4.72
C ASP A 7 -6.09 2.88 -3.89
N ILE A 8 -5.12 3.39 -3.14
CA ILE A 8 -4.26 2.60 -2.22
C ILE A 8 -5.13 1.98 -1.14
N GLU A 9 -6.00 2.76 -0.51
CA GLU A 9 -6.89 2.32 0.56
C GLU A 9 -7.93 1.30 0.07
N ALA A 10 -8.46 1.49 -1.14
CA ALA A 10 -9.41 0.57 -1.76
C ALA A 10 -8.77 -0.81 -1.98
N PHE A 11 -7.52 -0.84 -2.47
CA PHE A 11 -6.77 -2.08 -2.62
C PHE A 11 -6.52 -2.77 -1.28
N GLU A 12 -6.06 -2.04 -0.26
CA GLU A 12 -5.78 -2.59 1.07
C GLU A 12 -7.05 -3.15 1.73
N THR A 13 -8.17 -2.45 1.59
CA THR A 13 -9.47 -2.91 2.12
C THR A 13 -9.89 -4.23 1.46
N ALA A 14 -9.74 -4.34 0.14
CA ALA A 14 -10.05 -5.57 -0.59
C ALA A 14 -9.12 -6.73 -0.20
N LEU A 15 -7.81 -6.46 -0.10
CA LEU A 15 -6.82 -7.47 0.29
C LEU A 15 -7.03 -7.94 1.74
N HIS A 16 -7.30 -7.03 2.66
CA HIS A 16 -7.59 -7.36 4.05
C HIS A 16 -8.86 -8.20 4.19
N GLY A 17 -9.92 -7.85 3.46
CA GLY A 17 -11.16 -8.63 3.41
C GLY A 17 -10.92 -10.07 2.95
N ALA A 18 -10.12 -10.26 1.90
CA ALA A 18 -9.79 -11.59 1.39
C ALA A 18 -8.93 -12.41 2.38
N VAL A 19 -7.90 -11.81 2.96
CA VAL A 19 -6.96 -12.50 3.87
C VAL A 19 -7.61 -12.85 5.21
N SER A 20 -8.41 -11.95 5.80
CA SER A 20 -9.12 -12.20 7.06
C SER A 20 -10.15 -13.35 6.94
N TYR A 21 -10.78 -13.48 5.77
CA TYR A 21 -11.69 -14.59 5.50
C TYR A 21 -10.99 -15.94 5.40
N GLN A 22 -9.78 -16.00 4.82
CA GLN A 22 -8.98 -17.23 4.78
C GLN A 22 -8.57 -17.73 6.18
N VAL A 23 -8.42 -16.83 7.15
CA VAL A 23 -8.05 -17.17 8.53
C VAL A 23 -9.24 -17.70 9.34
N THR A 24 -10.48 -17.31 8.99
CA THR A 24 -11.69 -17.57 9.78
C THR A 24 -12.57 -18.71 9.25
N GLY A 25 -12.46 -19.09 7.97
CA GLY A 25 -13.40 -20.00 7.30
C GLY A 25 -12.91 -21.44 7.05
N ALA A 26 -12.80 -22.26 8.10
CA ALA A 26 -12.69 -23.72 7.95
C ALA A 26 -13.72 -24.50 8.78
N THR A 27 -14.96 -24.03 8.84
CA THR A 27 -16.11 -24.85 9.24
C THR A 27 -17.38 -24.35 8.55
N LYS A 28 -17.76 -25.03 7.46
CA LYS A 28 -19.03 -24.92 6.70
C LYS A 28 -19.49 -23.49 6.38
N VAL A 29 -19.04 -22.96 5.24
CA VAL A 29 -19.63 -21.75 4.65
C VAL A 29 -20.35 -22.11 3.35
N ASP A 30 -21.60 -21.64 3.24
CA ASP A 30 -22.48 -21.86 2.09
C ASP A 30 -21.82 -21.32 0.81
N ARG A 31 -21.61 -22.21 -0.17
CA ARG A 31 -20.92 -21.89 -1.43
C ARG A 31 -21.76 -21.01 -2.37
N SER A 32 -22.95 -20.58 -1.99
CA SER A 32 -23.74 -19.63 -2.79
C SER A 32 -23.48 -18.15 -2.43
N LEU A 33 -22.76 -17.88 -1.32
CA LEU A 33 -22.43 -16.53 -0.85
C LEU A 33 -21.06 -16.02 -1.27
N TRP A 34 -20.32 -16.73 -2.14
CA TRP A 34 -19.09 -16.20 -2.73
C TRP A 34 -19.43 -14.99 -3.60
N ARG A 35 -19.37 -13.79 -3.01
CA ARG A 35 -19.25 -12.58 -3.80
C ARG A 35 -17.86 -12.57 -4.41
N ASP A 36 -17.76 -12.10 -5.64
CA ASP A 36 -16.51 -11.75 -6.33
C ASP A 36 -15.54 -10.93 -5.43
N SER A 37 -16.10 -10.23 -4.42
CA SER A 37 -15.43 -9.45 -3.37
C SER A 37 -14.54 -10.21 -2.38
N LEU A 38 -14.49 -11.55 -2.38
CA LEU A 38 -13.64 -12.34 -1.46
C LEU A 38 -12.40 -12.92 -2.14
N THR A 39 -12.25 -12.71 -3.45
CA THR A 39 -11.03 -13.08 -4.16
C THR A 39 -9.95 -12.03 -3.84
N PRO A 40 -8.76 -12.43 -3.37
CA PRO A 40 -7.67 -11.48 -3.20
C PRO A 40 -7.39 -10.75 -4.52
N PRO A 41 -6.98 -9.47 -4.48
CA PRO A 41 -6.66 -8.73 -5.69
C PRO A 41 -5.69 -9.48 -6.61
N SER A 42 -5.81 -9.24 -7.92
CA SER A 42 -4.93 -9.88 -8.89
C SER A 42 -3.47 -9.45 -8.69
N TYR A 43 -2.54 -10.25 -9.23
CA TYR A 43 -1.11 -9.88 -9.24
C TYR A 43 -0.90 -8.49 -9.89
N GLU A 44 -1.60 -8.21 -10.99
CA GLU A 44 -1.55 -6.91 -11.67
C GLU A 44 -2.04 -5.76 -10.77
N ALA A 45 -3.12 -5.98 -10.02
CA ALA A 45 -3.62 -4.99 -9.08
C ALA A 45 -2.61 -4.72 -7.95
N ALA A 46 -1.90 -5.75 -7.49
CA ALA A 46 -0.83 -5.62 -6.49
C ALA A 46 0.39 -4.87 -7.02
N VAL A 47 0.83 -5.18 -8.25
CA VAL A 47 1.87 -4.40 -8.94
C VAL A 47 1.45 -2.93 -9.04
N ALA A 48 0.24 -2.68 -9.54
CA ALA A 48 -0.29 -1.33 -9.65
C ALA A 48 -0.39 -0.61 -8.28
N HIS A 49 -0.71 -1.33 -7.21
CA HIS A 49 -0.69 -0.76 -5.85
C HIS A 49 0.72 -0.33 -5.43
N VAL A 50 1.74 -1.16 -5.66
CA VAL A 50 3.14 -0.78 -5.42
C VAL A 50 3.57 0.40 -6.27
N GLU A 51 3.19 0.44 -7.55
CA GLU A 51 3.45 1.59 -8.44
C GLU A 51 2.77 2.88 -7.93
N ARG A 52 1.54 2.77 -7.41
CA ARG A 52 0.82 3.89 -6.80
C ARG A 52 1.53 4.41 -5.57
N ILE A 53 2.03 3.54 -4.69
CA ILE A 53 2.84 3.93 -3.52
C ILE A 53 4.09 4.70 -3.97
N ARG A 54 4.86 4.16 -4.93
CA ARG A 54 6.05 4.84 -5.49
C ARG A 54 5.70 6.22 -6.06
N LYS A 55 4.60 6.32 -6.80
CA LYS A 55 4.08 7.59 -7.32
C LYS A 55 3.71 8.56 -6.20
N CYS A 56 3.09 8.06 -5.12
CA CYS A 56 2.70 8.88 -3.98
C CYS A 56 3.93 9.42 -3.25
N VAL A 57 4.96 8.62 -3.06
CA VAL A 57 6.24 9.05 -2.48
C VAL A 57 6.86 10.20 -3.29
N ASN A 58 6.91 10.08 -4.62
CA ASN A 58 7.39 11.17 -5.49
C ASN A 58 6.56 12.45 -5.28
N PHE A 59 5.23 12.35 -5.27
CA PHE A 59 4.38 13.51 -5.01
C PHE A 59 4.56 14.11 -3.62
N THR A 60 4.71 13.29 -2.58
CA THR A 60 4.95 13.75 -1.21
C THR A 60 6.26 14.53 -1.11
N ALA A 61 7.29 14.09 -1.83
CA ALA A 61 8.56 14.81 -1.91
C ALA A 61 8.42 16.15 -2.67
N ASP A 62 7.65 16.19 -3.75
CA ASP A 62 7.43 17.42 -4.51
C ASP A 62 6.56 18.44 -3.76
N LEU A 63 5.63 17.94 -2.94
CA LEU A 63 4.63 18.74 -2.23
C LEU A 63 4.90 18.84 -0.71
N THR A 64 6.12 18.55 -0.26
CA THR A 64 6.47 18.47 1.17
C THR A 64 6.01 19.69 1.96
N ASP A 65 6.15 20.90 1.42
CA ASP A 65 5.76 22.16 2.07
C ASP A 65 4.24 22.40 2.12
N TYR A 66 3.47 21.68 1.31
CA TYR A 66 2.02 21.82 1.19
C TYR A 66 1.24 20.74 1.95
N ILE A 67 1.94 19.74 2.48
CA ILE A 67 1.35 18.62 3.22
C ILE A 67 1.42 18.95 4.71
N VAL A 68 0.27 19.30 5.28
CA VAL A 68 0.18 19.80 6.66
C VAL A 68 -0.29 18.71 7.63
N ASP A 69 -1.27 17.90 7.22
CA ASP A 69 -1.88 16.86 8.06
C ASP A 69 -2.38 15.67 7.22
N PRO A 70 -1.82 14.45 7.39
CA PRO A 70 -0.62 14.16 8.17
C PRO A 70 0.59 14.87 7.57
N GLY A 71 1.61 15.18 8.38
CA GLY A 71 2.86 15.74 7.87
C GLY A 71 3.54 14.80 6.86
N PRO A 72 4.42 15.30 5.98
CA PRO A 72 5.01 14.52 4.90
C PRO A 72 5.76 13.28 5.40
N GLY A 73 6.46 13.38 6.53
CA GLY A 73 7.15 12.23 7.12
C GLY A 73 6.21 11.17 7.68
N GLU A 74 5.13 11.58 8.34
CA GLU A 74 4.11 10.64 8.82
C GLU A 74 3.42 9.92 7.66
N LEU A 75 3.08 10.65 6.59
CA LEU A 75 2.51 10.06 5.39
C LEU A 75 3.46 9.02 4.76
N LEU A 76 4.76 9.34 4.64
CA LEU A 76 5.74 8.41 4.10
C LEU A 76 5.87 7.15 4.96
N ASN A 77 5.90 7.28 6.28
CA ASN A 77 5.96 6.12 7.17
C ASN A 77 4.72 5.23 7.01
N ARG A 78 3.52 5.79 6.92
CA ARG A 78 2.28 5.03 6.67
C ARG A 78 2.30 4.30 5.33
N LEU A 79 2.82 4.93 4.26
CA LEU A 79 2.98 4.28 2.96
C LEU A 79 3.95 3.08 3.05
N PHE A 80 5.03 3.19 3.84
CA PHE A 80 5.98 2.10 4.04
C PHE A 80 5.45 1.00 4.95
N GLU A 81 4.60 1.32 5.93
CA GLU A 81 3.87 0.33 6.73
C GLU A 81 2.93 -0.51 5.86
N SER A 82 2.15 0.14 4.99
CA SER A 82 1.31 -0.52 3.99
C SER A 82 2.13 -1.44 3.08
N LEU A 83 3.25 -0.92 2.54
CA LEU A 83 4.13 -1.69 1.67
C LEU A 83 4.76 -2.91 2.37
N ASN A 84 5.18 -2.74 3.63
CA ASN A 84 5.74 -3.81 4.46
C ASN A 84 4.67 -4.87 4.78
N TRP A 85 3.43 -4.47 5.01
CA TRP A 85 2.31 -5.40 5.18
C TRP A 85 2.10 -6.27 3.93
N VAL A 86 2.09 -5.68 2.74
CA VAL A 86 2.02 -6.44 1.48
C VAL A 86 3.21 -7.38 1.32
N GLN A 87 4.43 -6.95 1.63
CA GLN A 87 5.62 -7.81 1.60
C GLN A 87 5.47 -9.02 2.52
N LYS A 88 5.01 -8.83 3.77
CA LYS A 88 4.77 -9.91 4.72
C LYS A 88 3.73 -10.92 4.24
N LEU A 89 2.70 -10.46 3.50
CA LEU A 89 1.71 -11.36 2.89
C LEU A 89 2.32 -12.24 1.79
N CYS A 90 3.23 -11.67 0.99
CA CYS A 90 3.98 -12.39 -0.05
C CYS A 90 4.92 -13.42 0.61
N ASP A 91 5.71 -13.01 1.60
CA ASP A 91 6.63 -13.89 2.32
C ASP A 91 5.91 -15.03 3.05
N GLY A 92 4.73 -14.74 3.59
CA GLY A 92 3.88 -15.72 4.28
C GLY A 92 3.06 -16.62 3.34
N ASN A 93 3.21 -16.49 2.01
CA ASN A 93 2.46 -17.18 0.96
C ASN A 93 0.94 -17.20 1.24
N ARG A 94 0.39 -16.06 1.70
CA ARG A 94 -1.04 -15.93 2.02
C ARG A 94 -1.90 -15.73 0.78
N VAL A 95 -1.31 -15.18 -0.28
CA VAL A 95 -1.93 -15.04 -1.59
C VAL A 95 -1.10 -15.84 -2.58
N LEU A 96 -1.65 -16.97 -3.04
CA LEU A 96 -0.92 -18.00 -3.80
C LEU A 96 -0.23 -17.44 -5.06
N HIS A 97 -0.80 -16.42 -5.68
CA HIS A 97 -0.29 -15.80 -6.90
C HIS A 97 0.57 -14.57 -6.67
N TYR A 98 0.94 -14.24 -5.43
CA TYR A 98 1.87 -13.15 -5.15
C TYR A 98 3.30 -13.69 -5.02
N ASP A 99 4.20 -13.14 -5.83
CA ASP A 99 5.62 -13.48 -5.79
C ASP A 99 6.30 -12.83 -4.56
N PRO A 100 7.21 -13.53 -3.85
CA PRO A 100 7.97 -12.94 -2.74
C PRO A 100 8.79 -11.69 -3.12
N ASN A 101 9.18 -11.55 -4.39
CA ASN A 101 9.88 -10.37 -4.91
C ASN A 101 8.93 -9.33 -5.52
N LEU A 102 7.61 -9.46 -5.38
CA LEU A 102 6.63 -8.55 -5.98
C LEU A 102 6.98 -7.09 -5.70
N VAL A 103 7.14 -6.70 -4.43
CA VAL A 103 7.44 -5.31 -4.04
C VAL A 103 8.80 -4.85 -4.58
N ARG A 104 9.82 -5.72 -4.52
CA ARG A 104 11.18 -5.42 -4.99
C ARG A 104 11.27 -5.28 -6.52
N SER A 105 10.43 -6.01 -7.24
CA SER A 105 10.45 -6.08 -8.70
C SER A 105 9.90 -4.82 -9.38
N VAL A 106 9.05 -4.06 -8.69
CA VAL A 106 8.41 -2.86 -9.26
C VAL A 106 9.41 -1.71 -9.30
N LYS A 107 9.77 -1.30 -10.52
CA LYS A 107 10.73 -0.20 -10.78
C LYS A 107 10.06 1.12 -11.18
N ARG A 108 8.75 1.13 -11.44
CA ARG A 108 8.04 2.29 -11.98
C ARG A 108 7.03 2.87 -10.97
N PRO A 109 6.82 4.20 -10.97
CA PRO A 109 7.72 5.21 -11.54
C PRO A 109 9.10 5.18 -10.89
N ALA A 110 10.10 5.70 -11.60
CA ALA A 110 11.43 5.91 -11.03
C ALA A 110 11.36 6.97 -9.92
N PHE A 111 12.16 6.80 -8.87
CA PHE A 111 12.26 7.81 -7.83
C PHE A 111 13.04 9.03 -8.33
N THR A 112 12.62 10.22 -7.92
CA THR A 112 13.42 11.43 -8.10
C THR A 112 14.49 11.52 -7.02
N GLU A 113 15.57 12.26 -7.27
CA GLU A 113 16.58 12.57 -6.25
C GLU A 113 15.95 13.18 -4.99
N ARG A 114 14.95 14.04 -5.20
CA ARG A 114 14.18 14.63 -4.12
C ARG A 114 13.48 13.56 -3.29
N ALA A 115 12.81 12.61 -3.93
CA ALA A 115 12.13 11.52 -3.25
C ALA A 115 13.09 10.67 -2.42
N ILE A 116 14.24 10.27 -2.97
CA ILE A 116 15.25 9.49 -2.22
C ILE A 116 15.76 10.26 -1.01
N ARG A 117 16.04 11.56 -1.17
CA ARG A 117 16.46 12.42 -0.05
C ARG A 117 15.37 12.50 1.03
N THR A 118 14.14 12.83 0.64
CA THR A 118 13.02 12.94 1.58
C THR A 118 12.76 11.62 2.32
N LEU A 119 12.86 10.47 1.65
CA LEU A 119 12.76 9.16 2.30
C LEU A 119 13.86 8.96 3.36
N SER A 120 15.11 9.31 3.03
CA SER A 120 16.22 9.18 3.97
C SER A 120 16.04 10.07 5.21
N GLU A 121 15.48 11.26 5.04
CA GLU A 121 15.27 12.24 6.11
C GLU A 121 14.05 11.94 6.99
N CYS A 122 12.97 11.40 6.40
CA CYS A 122 11.67 11.31 7.06
C CYS A 122 11.27 9.90 7.54
N LEU A 123 11.87 8.83 7.01
CA LEU A 123 11.53 7.48 7.44
C LEU A 123 12.06 7.19 8.85
N GLN A 124 11.21 6.56 9.67
CA GLN A 124 11.59 6.02 10.97
C GLN A 124 12.57 4.85 10.82
N PRO A 125 13.37 4.51 11.84
CA PRO A 125 14.44 3.51 11.75
C PRO A 125 14.00 2.15 11.17
N ASP A 126 12.85 1.65 11.58
CA ASP A 126 12.32 0.36 11.11
C ASP A 126 11.93 0.42 9.63
N ASN A 127 11.19 1.47 9.25
CA ASN A 127 10.80 1.70 7.85
C ASN A 127 12.00 2.01 6.96
N LYS A 128 13.03 2.67 7.48
CA LYS A 128 14.29 2.94 6.79
C LYS A 128 15.08 1.65 6.55
N SER A 129 15.13 0.76 7.54
CA SER A 129 15.74 -0.55 7.40
C SER A 129 15.01 -1.42 6.36
N PHE A 130 13.68 -1.41 6.40
CA PHE A 130 12.85 -2.08 5.39
C PHE A 130 13.09 -1.48 4.00
N TRP A 131 13.07 -0.16 3.86
CA TRP A 131 13.35 0.54 2.60
C TRP A 131 14.69 0.13 1.99
N HIS A 132 15.77 0.10 2.78
CA HIS A 132 17.07 -0.36 2.30
C HIS A 132 17.07 -1.83 1.87
N SER A 133 16.28 -2.69 2.53
CA SER A 133 16.14 -4.11 2.17
C SER A 133 15.42 -4.35 0.83
N LEU A 134 14.77 -3.33 0.27
CA LEU A 134 14.10 -3.42 -1.04
C LEU A 134 15.09 -3.31 -2.22
N GLY A 135 16.32 -2.87 -1.96
CA GLY A 135 17.39 -2.78 -2.95
C GLY A 135 17.29 -1.61 -3.92
N ASP A 136 18.15 -1.63 -4.96
CA ASP A 136 18.46 -0.47 -5.81
C ASP A 136 17.25 0.15 -6.50
N ALA A 137 16.24 -0.67 -6.83
CA ALA A 137 14.99 -0.19 -7.41
C ALA A 137 14.28 0.84 -6.52
N TRP A 138 14.53 0.82 -5.21
CA TRP A 138 13.92 1.71 -4.22
C TRP A 138 14.86 2.73 -3.63
N THR A 139 16.17 2.47 -3.64
CA THR A 139 17.19 3.35 -3.04
C THR A 139 17.92 4.22 -4.06
N THR A 140 17.78 3.95 -5.35
CA THR A 140 18.46 4.69 -6.43
C THR A 140 17.47 5.55 -7.22
N ALA A 141 17.77 6.84 -7.35
CA ALA A 141 16.99 7.75 -8.18
C ALA A 141 17.25 7.52 -9.68
N GLY A 142 16.23 7.80 -10.50
CA GLY A 142 16.38 7.80 -11.96
C GLY A 142 16.65 6.43 -12.59
N MET A 143 16.51 5.33 -11.84
CA MET A 143 16.68 3.97 -12.37
C MET A 143 15.71 3.77 -13.53
N LYS A 144 16.25 3.74 -14.75
CA LYS A 144 15.46 3.44 -15.94
C LYS A 144 15.12 1.96 -15.89
N SER A 145 13.98 1.57 -16.45
CA SER A 145 13.70 0.16 -16.69
C SER A 145 14.65 -0.33 -17.78
N ASP A 146 15.89 -0.63 -17.40
CA ASP A 146 16.79 -1.31 -18.30
C ASP A 146 16.17 -2.67 -18.61
N ALA A 147 16.09 -2.97 -19.90
CA ALA A 147 15.54 -4.22 -20.42
C ALA A 147 16.17 -5.40 -19.66
N PHE A 148 15.33 -6.19 -18.98
CA PHE A 148 15.58 -7.52 -18.44
C PHE A 148 17.05 -7.83 -18.05
N SER A 149 17.43 -7.56 -16.81
CA SER A 149 18.61 -8.21 -16.22
C SER A 149 18.15 -9.40 -15.38
N THR A 150 18.47 -10.60 -15.88
CA THR A 150 18.03 -11.93 -15.44
C THR A 150 18.77 -12.44 -14.20
N ASP A 151 19.51 -11.59 -13.49
CA ASP A 151 20.52 -12.03 -12.52
C ASP A 151 20.00 -12.19 -11.07
N TYR A 152 18.74 -11.84 -10.78
CA TYR A 152 18.21 -11.88 -9.39
C TYR A 152 17.53 -13.19 -8.97
N LEU A 153 17.46 -14.20 -9.83
CA LEU A 153 16.72 -15.44 -9.52
C LEU A 153 17.51 -16.49 -8.70
N ASN A 154 18.75 -16.23 -8.27
CA ASN A 154 19.63 -17.30 -7.77
C ASN A 154 20.13 -17.17 -6.32
N SER A 155 19.33 -16.65 -5.39
CA SER A 155 19.64 -16.79 -3.95
C SER A 155 18.43 -17.16 -3.11
N THR A 156 18.02 -18.42 -3.24
CA THR A 156 17.16 -19.09 -2.27
C THR A 156 18.02 -19.52 -1.08
N ARG A 157 17.83 -18.90 0.09
CA ARG A 157 18.20 -19.53 1.36
C ARG A 157 16.92 -19.92 2.10
N ALA A 158 16.90 -21.21 2.44
CA ALA A 158 15.79 -21.94 3.04
C ALA A 158 15.23 -21.27 4.30
N ALA A 159 13.91 -21.12 4.35
CA ALA A 159 13.18 -20.74 5.55
C ALA A 159 12.44 -21.96 6.10
N THR A 160 12.95 -22.54 7.18
CA THR A 160 12.12 -23.34 8.10
C THR A 160 11.39 -22.34 9.00
N ALA A 161 10.17 -21.97 8.63
CA ALA A 161 9.34 -21.07 9.41
C ALA A 161 8.65 -21.84 10.55
N ASP A 162 9.07 -21.55 11.78
CA ASP A 162 8.37 -21.95 13.00
C ASP A 162 7.02 -21.21 13.08
N ARG A 163 5.97 -21.94 13.44
CA ARG A 163 4.57 -21.61 13.12
C ARG A 163 3.79 -21.00 14.30
N ALA A 164 4.46 -20.36 15.25
CA ALA A 164 3.81 -19.89 16.49
C ALA A 164 3.84 -18.36 16.62
N GLY A 165 2.66 -17.73 16.65
CA GLY A 165 2.48 -16.42 17.30
C GLY A 165 1.96 -15.25 16.47
N PHE A 166 1.42 -15.43 15.26
CA PHE A 166 0.86 -14.31 14.49
C PHE A 166 -0.49 -13.86 15.06
N LYS A 167 -0.53 -12.65 15.64
CA LYS A 167 -1.77 -11.94 16.01
C LYS A 167 -2.15 -10.97 14.87
N PRO A 168 -3.39 -11.00 14.37
CA PRO A 168 -3.79 -10.27 13.17
C PRO A 168 -4.35 -8.91 13.54
N GLU A 169 -3.55 -7.93 13.93
CA GLU A 169 -4.12 -6.65 14.37
C GLU A 169 -3.39 -5.46 13.77
N MET A 170 -3.96 -4.95 12.67
CA MET A 170 -4.40 -3.56 12.47
C MET A 170 -4.32 -3.12 11.00
N THR A 171 -5.45 -2.70 10.47
CA THR A 171 -5.61 -1.93 9.23
C THR A 171 -5.41 -0.43 9.52
N ILE A 172 -5.16 0.37 8.49
CA ILE A 172 -5.07 1.85 8.62
C ILE A 172 -6.33 2.47 9.26
N LYS A 173 -7.48 1.79 9.16
CA LYS A 173 -8.76 2.21 9.76
C LYS A 173 -8.87 1.91 11.25
N ASP A 174 -8.15 0.92 11.76
CA ASP A 174 -8.22 0.51 13.16
C ASP A 174 -7.64 1.55 14.14
N TYR A 175 -7.02 2.61 13.60
CA TYR A 175 -6.52 3.76 14.36
C TYR A 175 -7.50 4.93 14.51
N GLY A 176 -8.69 4.89 13.90
CA GLY A 176 -9.79 5.79 14.29
C GLY A 176 -9.65 7.28 13.98
N TYR A 177 -9.02 7.69 12.87
CA TYR A 177 -8.83 9.12 12.55
C TYR A 177 -9.68 9.72 11.42
N TYR A 178 -10.72 9.03 10.95
CA TYR A 178 -11.78 9.71 10.18
C TYR A 178 -12.93 10.14 11.10
N LYS A 179 -12.77 11.30 11.77
CA LYS A 179 -13.95 12.12 12.05
C LYS A 179 -14.25 12.91 10.78
N ALA A 180 -15.24 12.46 10.02
CA ALA A 180 -15.84 13.28 8.98
C ALA A 180 -16.12 14.67 9.55
N VAL A 181 -15.56 15.70 8.92
CA VAL A 181 -15.87 17.09 9.28
C VAL A 181 -17.38 17.24 9.18
N PRO A 182 -18.08 17.69 10.24
CA PRO A 182 -19.53 17.88 10.14
C PRO A 182 -19.79 18.92 9.05
N SER A 183 -20.52 18.49 8.02
CA SER A 183 -20.96 19.31 6.89
C SER A 183 -21.78 20.50 7.40
N LYS A 184 -21.12 21.61 7.75
CA LYS A 184 -21.76 22.88 8.15
C LYS A 184 -21.85 23.90 7.02
N TYR A 185 -21.43 23.57 5.81
CA TYR A 185 -21.64 24.43 4.64
C TYR A 185 -22.48 23.71 3.58
N ARG A 186 -23.75 23.43 3.95
CA ARG A 186 -24.81 23.31 2.94
C ARG A 186 -25.15 24.74 2.54
N CYS A 187 -24.48 25.24 1.50
CA CYS A 187 -24.80 26.53 0.91
C CYS A 187 -26.29 26.55 0.53
N TYR A 188 -27.01 27.50 1.14
CA TYR A 188 -28.40 27.82 0.87
C TYR A 188 -28.50 28.26 -0.60
N ASN A 189 -29.32 27.58 -1.40
CA ASN A 189 -29.59 27.98 -2.78
C ASN A 189 -31.09 28.32 -2.89
N PRO A 190 -31.50 29.60 -2.79
CA PRO A 190 -32.88 29.97 -2.97
C PRO A 190 -33.12 30.24 -4.46
N ILE A 191 -33.46 29.20 -5.23
CA ILE A 191 -33.99 29.40 -6.57
C ILE A 191 -35.50 29.50 -6.46
N LYS A 192 -35.97 30.76 -6.56
CA LYS A 192 -37.36 31.14 -6.77
C LYS A 192 -37.89 30.42 -8.02
N HIS A 193 -39.01 29.71 -7.90
CA HIS A 193 -39.97 29.61 -8.98
C HIS A 193 -41.36 30.00 -8.50
N ARG A 194 -41.82 31.09 -9.12
CA ARG A 194 -43.13 31.71 -9.06
C ARG A 194 -43.98 31.08 -10.18
N HIS A 195 -45.30 31.21 -10.05
CA HIS A 195 -46.38 30.87 -11.01
C HIS A 195 -46.87 29.42 -10.90
N THR A 196 -48.16 29.14 -10.71
CA THR A 196 -49.39 29.94 -10.86
C THR A 196 -50.50 29.25 -10.07
#